data_AF-A0A951RV00-F1
#
_entry.id   AF-A0A951RV00-F1
#
_cell.length_a   1.000
_cell.length_b   1.000
_cell.length_c   1.000
_cell.angle_alpha   90.00
_cell.angle_beta   90.00
_cell.angle_gamma   90.00
#
_symmetry.space_group_name_H-M   'P 1'
#
loop_
_entity.id
_entity.type
_entity.pdbx_description
1 polymer ?
#
loop_
_entity_poly.entity_id
_entity_poly.type
_entity_poly.pdbx_seq_one_letter_code
_entity_poly.pdbx_strand_id
1 'polypeptide(L)'
;MTKTSRVNNEPIRALAERMYVEEGMTAKAIAETVGVTEQTVGRWKKGVGKMSRDWDQLRKDFLAAPGNVRKILMDELTSLSQGDKSKLDLKAIKECVTIIDSLTDSVSVQVVMTVFKEFDTWMSSQDPETAVLFLEFHKLFLLHKAQNEQ
;
A
#
# COMPACT_ATOMS: atom_id res chain seq x y z
N MET A 1 -35.34 24.33 31.40
CA MET A 1 -34.02 23.74 31.10
C MET A 1 -33.88 23.63 29.59
N THR A 2 -32.89 24.32 29.05
CA THR A 2 -32.74 24.68 27.64
C THR A 2 -32.45 23.45 26.77
N LYS A 3 -33.21 23.30 25.68
CA LYS A 3 -33.04 22.28 24.64
C LYS A 3 -31.63 22.40 24.07
N THR A 4 -30.72 21.48 24.40
CA THR A 4 -29.38 21.40 23.81
C THR A 4 -29.54 21.21 22.30
N SER A 5 -29.23 22.26 21.52
CA SER A 5 -29.16 22.16 20.07
C SER A 5 -28.17 21.06 19.70
N ARG A 6 -28.59 20.09 18.89
CA ARG A 6 -27.67 19.10 18.31
C ARG A 6 -26.61 19.87 17.51
N VAL A 7 -25.41 20.03 18.10
CA VAL A 7 -24.27 20.62 17.40
C VAL A 7 -24.03 19.76 16.17
N ASN A 8 -24.09 20.38 14.99
CA ASN A 8 -23.88 19.70 13.73
C ASN A 8 -22.38 19.35 13.61
N ASN A 9 -22.00 18.20 14.16
CA ASN A 9 -20.61 17.74 14.19
C ASN A 9 -20.15 17.17 12.84
N GLU A 10 -20.96 17.24 11.78
CA GLU A 10 -20.63 16.64 10.48
C GLU A 10 -19.35 17.21 9.84
N PRO A 11 -19.10 18.54 9.84
CA PRO A 11 -17.85 19.10 9.30
C PRO A 11 -16.62 18.68 10.10
N ILE A 12 -16.76 18.64 11.43
CA ILE A 12 -15.69 18.23 12.35
C ILE A 12 -15.40 16.73 12.19
N ARG A 13 -16.45 15.92 12.01
CA ARG A 13 -16.34 14.50 11.74
C ARG A 13 -15.64 14.23 10.40
N ALA A 14 -15.99 14.96 9.34
CA ALA A 14 -15.35 14.81 8.03
C ALA A 14 -13.87 15.18 8.06
N LEU A 15 -13.50 16.23 8.80
CA LEU A 15 -12.10 16.59 9.05
C LEU A 15 -11.37 15.49 9.84
N ALA A 16 -11.99 14.99 10.91
CA ALA A 16 -11.44 13.89 11.71
C ALA A 16 -11.29 12.59 10.90
N GLU A 17 -12.20 12.30 9.97
CA GLU A 17 -12.12 11.16 9.04
C GLU A 17 -10.88 11.28 8.16
N ARG A 18 -10.66 12.46 7.55
CA ARG A 18 -9.47 12.74 6.75
C ARG A 18 -8.18 12.57 7.56
N MET A 19 -8.11 13.18 8.74
CA MET A 19 -6.93 13.09 9.61
C MET A 19 -6.63 11.64 10.02
N TYR A 20 -7.65 10.80 10.15
CA TYR A 20 -7.48 9.39 10.49
C TYR A 20 -7.09 8.52 9.28
N VAL A 21 -7.82 8.67 8.17
CA VAL A 21 -7.72 7.83 6.96
C VAL A 21 -6.53 8.23 6.11
N GLU A 22 -6.32 9.52 5.91
CA GLU A 22 -5.32 10.05 4.98
C GLU A 22 -4.01 10.42 5.69
N GLU A 23 -4.07 11.08 6.86
CA GLU A 23 -2.89 11.56 7.60
C GLU A 23 -2.42 10.58 8.68
N GLY A 24 -3.18 9.52 8.92
CA GLY A 24 -2.82 8.43 9.80
C GLY A 24 -2.79 8.75 11.30
N MET A 25 -3.37 9.86 11.73
CA MET A 25 -3.34 10.33 13.11
C MET A 25 -4.10 9.40 14.07
N THR A 26 -3.71 9.42 15.35
CA THR A 26 -4.39 8.65 16.40
C THR A 26 -5.68 9.35 16.86
N ALA A 27 -6.65 8.59 17.39
CA ALA A 27 -7.89 9.16 17.90
C ALA A 27 -7.66 10.22 18.99
N LYS A 28 -6.61 10.03 19.81
CA LYS A 28 -6.17 11.00 20.82
C LYS A 28 -5.65 12.30 20.21
N ALA A 29 -4.76 12.23 19.21
CA ALA A 29 -4.22 13.43 18.56
C ALA A 29 -5.32 14.19 17.79
N ILE A 30 -6.23 13.47 17.14
CA ILE A 30 -7.38 14.06 16.44
C ILE A 30 -8.31 14.77 17.43
N ALA A 31 -8.61 14.13 18.56
CA ALA A 31 -9.43 14.69 19.63
C ALA A 31 -8.87 16.03 20.17
N GLU A 32 -7.56 16.06 20.43
CA GLU A 32 -6.85 17.28 20.83
C GLU A 32 -6.89 18.37 19.75
N THR A 33 -6.77 17.99 18.47
CA THR A 33 -6.73 18.94 17.35
C THR A 33 -8.10 19.55 17.03
N VAL A 34 -9.16 18.74 17.05
CA VAL A 34 -10.52 19.17 16.66
C VAL A 34 -11.41 19.56 17.84
N GLY A 35 -10.88 19.49 19.07
CA GLY A 35 -11.56 19.95 20.29
C GLY A 35 -12.70 19.04 20.76
N VAL A 36 -12.59 17.73 20.54
CA VAL A 36 -13.58 16.73 21.01
C VAL A 36 -12.93 15.69 21.89
N THR A 37 -13.72 14.80 22.52
CA THR A 37 -13.15 13.71 23.32
C THR A 37 -12.67 12.56 22.44
N GLU A 38 -11.62 11.86 22.86
CA GLU A 38 -11.14 10.63 22.19
C GLU A 38 -12.25 9.59 22.05
N GLN A 39 -13.14 9.48 23.03
CA GLN A 39 -14.33 8.62 22.98
C GLN A 39 -15.27 8.98 21.82
N THR A 40 -15.40 10.28 21.50
CA THR A 40 -16.23 10.77 20.40
C THR A 40 -15.63 10.36 19.06
N VAL A 41 -14.32 10.54 18.90
CA VAL A 41 -13.59 10.09 17.69
C VAL A 41 -13.69 8.56 17.53
N GLY A 42 -13.52 7.82 18.62
CA GLY A 42 -13.66 6.36 18.63
C GLY A 42 -15.07 5.87 18.24
N ARG A 43 -16.12 6.62 18.56
CA ARG A 43 -17.48 6.33 18.10
C ARG A 43 -17.64 6.63 16.61
N TRP A 44 -17.12 7.76 16.11
CA TRP A 44 -17.17 8.09 14.68
C TRP A 44 -16.44 7.06 13.82
N LYS A 45 -15.27 6.63 14.27
CA LYS A 45 -14.44 5.60 13.63
C LYS A 45 -15.18 4.29 13.38
N LYS A 46 -15.99 3.85 14.35
CA LYS A 46 -16.81 2.63 14.27
C LYS A 46 -18.05 2.75 13.39
N GLY A 47 -18.35 3.96 12.89
CA GLY A 47 -19.57 4.28 12.17
C GLY A 47 -20.75 4.55 13.12
N VAL A 48 -21.45 5.66 12.89
CA VAL A 48 -22.68 6.01 13.61
C VAL A 48 -23.78 6.31 12.59
N GLY A 49 -24.90 5.58 12.65
CA GLY A 49 -26.06 5.78 11.77
C GLY A 49 -25.94 5.17 10.36
N LYS A 50 -26.77 5.65 9.42
CA LYS A 50 -26.92 5.11 8.05
C LYS A 50 -25.69 5.27 7.12
N MET A 51 -24.68 6.05 7.53
CA MET A 51 -23.39 6.18 6.83
C MET A 51 -22.25 5.59 7.68
N SER A 52 -22.41 4.32 8.07
CA SER A 52 -21.40 3.56 8.81
C SER A 52 -20.28 3.11 7.87
N ARG A 53 -19.38 4.03 7.53
CA ARG A 53 -18.11 3.63 6.92
C ARG A 53 -17.13 3.37 8.05
N ASP A 54 -16.59 2.16 8.09
CA ASP A 54 -15.51 1.81 9.00
C ASP A 54 -14.25 2.54 8.55
N TRP A 55 -13.78 3.46 9.38
CA TRP A 55 -12.60 4.26 9.06
C TRP A 55 -11.33 3.41 9.00
N ASP A 56 -11.28 2.26 9.69
CA ASP A 56 -10.15 1.32 9.54
C ASP A 56 -10.12 0.70 8.15
N GLN A 57 -11.29 0.36 7.60
CA GLN A 57 -11.38 -0.16 6.24
C GLN A 57 -11.07 0.93 5.21
N LEU A 58 -11.61 2.15 5.39
CA LEU A 58 -11.28 3.28 4.52
C LEU A 58 -9.78 3.59 4.52
N ARG A 59 -9.13 3.50 5.68
CA ARG A 59 -7.67 3.68 5.81
C ARG A 59 -6.91 2.58 5.07
N LYS A 60 -7.34 1.32 5.18
CA LYS A 60 -6.75 0.21 4.41
C LYS A 60 -6.90 0.43 2.90
N ASP A 61 -8.09 0.81 2.44
CA ASP A 61 -8.38 1.05 1.03
C ASP A 61 -7.59 2.27 0.49
N PHE A 62 -7.44 3.31 1.30
CA PHE A 62 -6.64 4.49 0.97
C PHE A 62 -5.14 4.18 0.85
N LEU A 63 -4.60 3.38 1.77
CA LEU A 63 -3.21 2.92 1.76
C LEU A 63 -2.94 1.91 0.64
N ALA A 64 -3.94 1.12 0.25
CA ALA A 64 -3.82 0.16 -0.85
C ALA A 64 -3.74 0.82 -2.25
N ALA A 65 -4.10 2.11 -2.37
CA ALA A 65 -4.03 2.83 -3.63
C ALA A 65 -2.57 3.23 -3.97
N PRO A 66 -1.99 2.76 -5.11
CA PRO A 66 -0.57 2.95 -5.42
C PRO A 66 -0.09 4.41 -5.50
N GLY A 67 -0.98 5.34 -5.88
CA GLY A 67 -0.65 6.77 -5.95
C GLY A 67 -0.52 7.45 -4.58
N ASN A 68 -1.20 6.92 -3.55
CA ASN A 68 -1.26 7.54 -2.23
C ASN A 68 -0.09 7.13 -1.34
N VAL A 69 0.42 5.89 -1.49
CA VAL A 69 1.61 5.42 -0.76
C VAL A 69 2.81 6.33 -0.99
N ARG A 70 3.08 6.67 -2.27
CA ARG A 70 4.19 7.57 -2.63
C ARG A 70 4.05 8.95 -1.98
N LYS A 71 2.83 9.51 -1.96
CA LYS A 71 2.56 10.84 -1.40
C LYS A 71 2.78 10.86 0.11
N ILE A 72 2.24 9.88 0.83
CA ILE A 72 2.37 9.76 2.30
C ILE A 72 3.85 9.60 2.71
N LEU A 73 4.62 8.80 1.96
CA LEU A 73 6.05 8.63 2.22
C LEU A 73 6.85 9.93 2.02
N MET A 74 6.50 10.74 1.02
CA MET A 74 7.16 12.02 0.75
C MET A 74 6.83 13.09 1.80
N ASP A 75 5.59 13.12 2.28
CA ASP A 75 5.17 14.04 3.36
C ASP A 75 5.84 13.68 4.69
N GLU A 76 6.00 12.39 4.99
CA GLU A 76 6.74 11.93 6.18
C GLU A 76 8.24 12.25 6.08
N LEU A 77 8.87 12.02 4.91
CA LEU A 77 10.26 12.41 4.65
C LEU A 77 10.50 13.90 4.86
N THR A 78 9.54 14.73 4.41
CA THR A 78 9.60 16.18 4.60
C THR A 78 9.51 16.53 6.09
N SER A 79 8.59 15.91 6.83
CA SER A 79 8.44 16.13 8.28
C SER A 79 9.69 15.72 9.07
N LEU A 80 10.29 14.57 8.71
CA LEU A 80 11.55 14.11 9.30
C LEU A 80 12.71 15.06 9.00
N SER A 81 12.77 15.62 7.78
CA SER A 81 13.80 16.60 7.40
C SER A 81 13.71 17.92 8.19
N GLN A 82 12.53 18.24 8.72
CA GLN A 82 12.26 19.42 9.55
C GLN A 82 12.51 19.18 11.05
N GLY A 83 12.89 17.94 11.44
CA GLY A 83 13.18 17.57 12.82
C GLY A 83 11.97 17.09 13.62
N ASP A 84 10.82 16.90 12.96
CA ASP A 84 9.64 16.33 13.61
C ASP A 84 9.79 14.82 13.85
N LYS A 85 9.07 14.32 14.85
CA LYS A 85 9.05 12.87 15.15
C LYS A 85 8.19 12.13 14.13
N SER A 86 8.69 10.97 13.69
CA SER A 86 7.97 10.02 12.83
C SER A 86 6.57 9.75 13.39
N LYS A 87 5.54 10.00 12.57
CA LYS A 87 4.14 9.66 12.85
C LYS A 87 3.80 8.29 12.29
N LEU A 88 4.60 7.79 11.35
CA LEU A 88 4.45 6.47 10.76
C LEU A 88 5.24 5.41 11.53
N ASP A 89 4.67 4.20 11.60
CA ASP A 89 5.42 3.00 11.99
C ASP A 89 6.29 2.55 10.82
N LEU A 90 7.51 3.10 10.76
CA LEU A 90 8.50 2.80 9.73
C LEU A 90 8.86 1.32 9.65
N LYS A 91 8.68 0.57 10.74
CA LYS A 91 8.93 -0.88 10.78
C LYS A 91 7.84 -1.62 10.00
N ALA A 92 6.57 -1.32 10.27
CA ALA A 92 5.44 -1.89 9.53
C ALA A 92 5.51 -1.55 8.03
N ILE A 93 5.92 -0.32 7.69
CA ILE A 93 6.09 0.11 6.30
C ILE A 93 7.22 -0.67 5.63
N LYS A 94 8.38 -0.83 6.29
CA LYS A 94 9.50 -1.61 5.75
C LYS A 94 9.11 -3.07 5.51
N GLU A 95 8.35 -3.68 6.41
CA GLU A 95 7.81 -5.03 6.24
C GLU A 95 6.89 -5.09 5.01
N CYS A 96 5.98 -4.11 4.84
CA CYS A 96 5.11 -4.04 3.67
C CYS A 96 5.87 -3.80 2.36
N VAL A 97 6.88 -2.92 2.35
CA VAL A 97 7.73 -2.67 1.17
C VAL A 97 8.54 -3.90 0.84
N THR A 98 9.09 -4.60 1.83
CA THR A 98 9.80 -5.88 1.59
C THR A 98 8.86 -6.91 0.97
N ILE A 99 7.61 -7.00 1.44
CA ILE A 99 6.60 -7.89 0.85
C ILE A 99 6.27 -7.44 -0.58
N ILE A 100 6.07 -6.15 -0.82
CA ILE A 100 5.81 -5.61 -2.17
C ILE A 100 6.99 -5.90 -3.08
N ASP A 101 8.23 -5.62 -2.68
CA ASP A 101 9.44 -5.91 -3.47
C ASP A 101 9.57 -7.42 -3.72
N SER A 102 9.28 -8.28 -2.73
CA SER A 102 9.25 -9.74 -2.93
C SER A 102 8.18 -10.20 -3.94
N LEU A 103 7.07 -9.47 -4.05
CA LEU A 103 6.02 -9.69 -5.02
C LEU A 103 6.31 -9.03 -6.38
N THR A 104 7.21 -8.04 -6.42
CA THR A 104 7.48 -7.21 -7.61
C THR A 104 8.77 -7.63 -8.34
N ASP A 105 9.76 -8.20 -7.65
CA ASP A 105 11.09 -8.48 -8.22
C ASP A 105 11.25 -9.87 -8.84
N SER A 106 10.23 -10.74 -8.78
CA SER A 106 10.26 -12.01 -9.51
C SER A 106 9.39 -11.91 -10.76
N VAL A 107 10.04 -11.67 -11.92
CA VAL A 107 9.39 -11.91 -13.22
C VAL A 107 8.94 -13.37 -13.22
N SER A 108 7.64 -13.65 -13.25
CA SER A 108 7.16 -15.05 -13.14
C SER A 108 7.82 -15.99 -14.15
N VAL A 109 8.03 -17.26 -13.79
CA VAL A 109 8.54 -18.29 -14.72
C VAL A 109 7.77 -18.34 -16.04
N GLN A 110 6.45 -18.07 -16.01
CA GLN A 110 5.60 -18.04 -17.20
C GLN A 110 5.97 -16.92 -18.18
N VAL A 111 6.29 -15.72 -17.66
CA VAL A 111 6.74 -14.58 -18.47
C VAL A 111 8.11 -14.87 -19.07
N VAL A 112 9.05 -15.40 -18.27
CA VAL A 112 10.38 -15.79 -18.77
C VAL A 112 10.28 -16.86 -19.85
N MET A 113 9.43 -17.87 -19.67
CA MET A 113 9.21 -18.91 -20.69
C MET A 113 8.66 -18.32 -21.99
N THR A 114 7.78 -17.32 -21.90
CA THR A 114 7.22 -16.64 -23.08
C THR A 114 8.32 -15.90 -23.84
N VAL A 115 9.16 -15.15 -23.13
CA VAL A 115 10.31 -14.43 -23.71
C VAL A 115 11.30 -15.40 -24.36
N PHE A 116 11.63 -16.52 -23.70
CA PHE A 116 12.50 -17.54 -24.27
C PHE A 116 11.95 -18.13 -25.56
N LYS A 117 10.64 -18.45 -25.63
CA LYS A 117 10.04 -18.95 -26.87
C LYS A 117 10.11 -17.94 -28.02
N GLU A 118 9.86 -16.67 -27.73
CA GLU A 118 9.97 -15.60 -28.73
C GLU A 118 11.42 -15.46 -29.21
N PHE A 119 12.38 -15.47 -28.29
CA PHE A 119 13.81 -15.43 -28.59
C PHE A 119 14.25 -16.65 -29.39
N ASP A 120 13.88 -17.87 -28.99
CA ASP A 120 14.23 -19.13 -29.67
C ASP A 120 13.64 -19.17 -31.09
N THR A 121 12.43 -18.62 -31.27
CA THR A 121 11.80 -18.47 -32.58
C THR A 121 12.62 -17.53 -33.47
N TRP A 122 12.99 -16.36 -32.97
CA TRP A 122 13.87 -15.45 -33.70
C TRP A 122 15.24 -16.07 -33.99
N MET A 123 15.88 -16.70 -32.99
CA MET A 123 17.20 -17.29 -33.12
C MET A 123 17.22 -18.44 -34.13
N SER A 124 16.16 -19.25 -34.18
CA SER A 124 16.03 -20.32 -35.18
C SER A 124 16.05 -19.82 -36.62
N SER A 125 15.67 -18.55 -36.85
CA SER A 125 15.76 -17.91 -38.18
C SER A 125 17.15 -17.38 -38.51
N GLN A 126 18.00 -17.18 -37.50
CA GLN A 126 19.36 -16.63 -37.66
C GLN A 126 20.40 -17.76 -37.71
N ASP A 127 20.38 -18.63 -36.70
CA ASP A 127 21.29 -19.77 -36.56
C ASP A 127 20.58 -20.91 -35.79
N PRO A 128 20.10 -21.94 -36.51
CA PRO A 128 19.40 -23.08 -35.93
C PRO A 128 20.25 -23.91 -34.96
N GLU A 129 21.57 -24.04 -35.19
CA GLU A 129 22.43 -24.88 -34.34
C GLU A 129 22.59 -24.24 -32.95
N THR A 130 22.81 -22.93 -32.92
CA THR A 130 22.89 -22.18 -31.66
C THR A 130 21.52 -22.10 -30.95
N ALA A 131 20.41 -22.04 -31.69
CA ALA A 131 19.07 -22.09 -31.09
C ALA A 131 18.83 -23.40 -30.32
N VAL A 132 19.30 -24.54 -30.85
CA VAL A 132 19.20 -25.84 -30.15
C VAL A 132 20.04 -25.86 -28.88
N LEU A 133 21.24 -25.25 -28.90
CA LEU A 133 22.07 -25.11 -27.71
C LEU A 133 21.36 -24.30 -26.61
N PHE A 134 20.74 -23.17 -26.97
CA PHE A 134 20.04 -22.31 -26.00
C PHE A 134 18.79 -22.96 -25.40
N LEU A 135 18.06 -23.79 -26.15
CA LEU A 135 16.91 -24.52 -25.62
C LEU A 135 17.24 -25.34 -24.36
N GLU A 136 18.42 -25.97 -24.33
CA GLU A 136 18.88 -26.74 -23.15
C GLU A 136 19.11 -25.82 -21.94
N PHE A 137 19.81 -24.70 -22.14
CA PHE A 137 20.09 -23.74 -21.07
C PHE A 137 18.83 -23.01 -20.59
N HIS A 138 17.92 -22.64 -21.51
CA HIS A 138 16.62 -22.06 -21.17
C HIS A 138 15.79 -23.02 -20.32
N LYS A 139 15.76 -24.31 -20.66
CA LYS A 139 15.09 -25.33 -19.85
C LYS A 139 15.70 -25.44 -18.45
N LEU A 140 17.03 -25.51 -18.34
CA LEU A 140 17.71 -25.58 -17.04
C LEU A 140 17.46 -24.34 -16.19
N PHE A 141 17.48 -23.15 -16.79
CA PHE A 141 17.17 -21.90 -16.11
C PHE A 141 15.72 -21.83 -15.63
N LEU A 142 14.75 -22.22 -16.47
CA LEU A 142 13.34 -22.25 -16.09
C LEU A 142 13.09 -23.20 -14.91
N LEU A 143 13.74 -24.37 -14.88
CA LEU A 143 13.66 -25.31 -13.76
C LEU A 143 14.25 -24.73 -12.49
N HIS A 144 15.45 -24.15 -12.58
CA HIS A 144 16.11 -23.47 -11.45
C HIS A 144 15.23 -22.34 -10.90
N LYS A 145 14.65 -21.52 -11.78
CA LYS A 145 13.79 -20.41 -11.40
C LYS A 145 12.49 -20.89 -10.75
N ALA A 146 11.84 -21.92 -11.30
CA ALA A 146 10.63 -22.51 -10.73
C ALA A 146 10.86 -23.11 -9.32
N GLN A 147 12.07 -23.61 -9.05
CA GLN A 147 12.44 -24.11 -7.73
C GLN A 147 12.69 -22.99 -6.70
N ASN A 148 13.09 -21.80 -7.16
CA ASN A 148 13.49 -20.66 -6.32
C ASN A 148 12.43 -19.55 -6.22
N GLU A 149 11.27 -19.71 -6.86
CA GLU A 149 10.16 -18.74 -6.86
C GLU A 149 9.19 -18.97 -5.65
N GLN A 150 9.70 -19.49 -4.52
CA GLN A 150 8.95 -19.70 -3.27
C GLN A 150 9.00 -18.49 -2.32
#